data_AF-A0AAU9TYP1-F1
#
_entry.id   AF-A0AAU9TYP1-F1
#
_cell.length_a   1.000
_cell.length_b   1.000
_cell.length_c   1.000
_cell.angle_alpha   90.00
_cell.angle_beta   90.00
_cell.angle_gamma   90.00
#
_symmetry.space_group_name_H-M   'P 1'
#
loop_
_entity.id
_entity.type
_entity.pdbx_description
1 polymer ?
#
loop_
_entity_poly.entity_id
_entity_poly.type
_entity_poly.pdbx_seq_one_letter_code
_entity_poly.pdbx_strand_id
1 'polypeptide(L)'
;MRTDVEILACGSIKNLTAFKIPDTDENWCCLEWSVCEARERGAGLALVLPSGAELERFIQALERAHRALTNEPFPLSVVEASKSACSVAHAKYESAWSHMLPQQ
;
A
#
# COMPACT_ATOMS: atom_id res chain seq x y z
N MET A 1 7.21 -2.30 28.45
CA MET A 1 6.25 -2.01 27.36
C MET A 1 6.86 -2.55 26.08
N ARG A 2 6.53 -3.79 25.68
CA ARG A 2 6.83 -4.24 24.32
C ARG A 2 5.70 -3.70 23.47
N THR A 3 5.95 -2.62 22.75
CA THR A 3 5.14 -2.31 21.58
C THR A 3 5.46 -3.41 20.57
N ASP A 4 4.48 -4.25 20.24
CA ASP A 4 4.57 -5.30 19.21
C ASP A 4 4.60 -4.66 17.81
N VAL A 5 5.49 -3.69 17.61
CA VAL A 5 5.70 -2.98 16.36
C VAL A 5 6.93 -3.61 15.72
N GLU A 6 6.70 -4.39 14.68
CA GLU A 6 7.75 -4.94 13.84
C GLU A 6 7.95 -4.05 12.61
N ILE A 7 9.19 -3.63 12.35
CA ILE A 7 9.53 -2.85 11.15
C ILE A 7 9.78 -3.84 10.02
N LEU A 8 8.85 -3.91 9.07
CA LEU A 8 8.95 -4.81 7.90
C LEU A 8 9.72 -4.16 6.74
N ALA A 9 9.59 -2.84 6.59
CA ALA A 9 10.28 -2.04 5.59
C ALA A 9 10.50 -0.61 6.09
N CYS A 10 11.56 0.02 5.60
CA CYS A 10 11.89 1.43 5.80
C CYS A 10 12.20 2.10 4.46
N GLY A 11 11.47 3.16 4.13
CA GLY A 11 11.63 3.92 2.89
C GLY A 11 11.46 5.40 3.15
N SER A 12 12.36 6.23 2.62
CA SER A 12 12.21 7.68 2.68
C SER A 12 11.11 8.13 1.74
N ILE A 13 10.20 8.99 2.21
CA ILE A 13 9.14 9.59 1.37
C ILE A 13 9.75 10.33 0.16
N LYS A 14 10.94 10.92 0.30
CA LYS A 14 11.63 11.61 -0.81
C LYS A 14 12.08 10.67 -1.93
N ASN A 15 12.19 9.39 -1.63
CA ASN A 15 12.61 8.35 -2.56
C ASN A 15 11.42 7.57 -3.13
N LEU A 16 10.19 7.97 -2.81
CA LEU A 16 8.99 7.33 -3.34
C LEU A 16 8.92 7.60 -4.84
N THR A 17 8.94 6.53 -5.64
CA THR A 17 8.94 6.59 -7.10
C THR A 17 7.57 6.31 -7.69
N ALA A 18 6.74 5.53 -7.00
CA ALA A 18 5.38 5.25 -7.42
C ALA A 18 4.46 4.96 -6.23
N PHE A 19 3.22 5.41 -6.35
CA PHE A 19 2.09 5.00 -5.53
C PHE A 19 0.98 4.52 -6.46
N LYS A 20 0.61 3.25 -6.36
CA LYS A 20 -0.33 2.59 -7.28
C LYS A 20 -1.60 2.22 -6.52
N ILE A 21 -2.75 2.55 -7.11
CA ILE A 21 -4.08 2.13 -6.63
C ILE A 21 -4.81 1.33 -7.71
N PRO A 22 -5.71 0.40 -7.34
CA PRO A 22 -6.57 -0.29 -8.29
C PRO A 22 -7.50 0.69 -9.01
N ASP A 23 -7.93 0.32 -10.22
CA ASP A 23 -9.03 0.94 -10.96
C ASP A 23 -10.42 0.50 -10.49
N THR A 24 -10.47 -0.45 -9.57
CA THR A 24 -11.69 -0.99 -8.93
C THR A 24 -11.84 -0.42 -7.50
N ASP A 25 -13.01 -0.65 -6.88
CA ASP A 25 -13.31 -0.25 -5.50
C ASP A 25 -12.61 -1.13 -4.43
N GLU A 26 -11.41 -1.61 -4.77
CA GLU A 26 -10.56 -2.41 -3.90
C GLU A 26 -9.74 -1.50 -2.96
N ASN A 27 -9.48 -1.98 -1.74
CA ASN A 27 -8.89 -1.22 -0.64
C ASN A 27 -7.38 -1.47 -0.49
N TRP A 28 -6.66 -1.75 -1.57
CA TRP A 28 -5.20 -1.94 -1.55
C TRP A 28 -4.44 -0.85 -2.29
N CYS A 29 -3.15 -0.69 -1.95
CA CYS A 29 -2.22 0.15 -2.69
C CYS A 29 -0.82 -0.44 -2.70
N CYS A 30 0.00 -0.04 -3.67
CA CYS A 30 1.43 -0.36 -3.71
C CYS A 30 2.27 0.90 -3.64
N LEU A 31 3.30 0.87 -2.81
CA LEU A 31 4.34 1.89 -2.74
C LEU A 31 5.63 1.31 -3.32
N GLU A 32 6.35 2.11 -4.10
CA GLU A 32 7.66 1.75 -4.63
C GLU A 32 8.66 2.85 -4.34
N TRP A 33 9.87 2.46 -3.96
CA TRP A 33 10.96 3.40 -3.69
C TRP A 33 12.15 3.12 -4.60
N SER A 34 12.90 4.18 -4.92
CA SER A 34 14.22 4.02 -5.56
C SER A 34 15.22 3.35 -4.61
N VAL A 35 15.06 3.58 -3.31
CA VAL A 35 15.86 3.00 -2.24
C VAL A 35 14.97 2.70 -1.04
N CYS A 36 14.89 1.44 -0.63
CA CYS A 36 14.28 1.02 0.62
C CYS A 36 15.09 -0.09 1.30
N GLU A 37 15.07 -0.09 2.62
CA GLU A 37 15.49 -1.24 3.43
C GLU A 37 14.25 -2.11 3.65
N ALA A 38 14.13 -3.19 2.89
CA ALA A 38 13.08 -4.18 3.07
C ALA A 38 13.71 -5.48 3.58
N ARG A 39 13.05 -6.14 4.54
CA ARG A 39 13.50 -7.43 5.06
C ARG A 39 13.43 -8.53 3.99
N GLU A 40 12.50 -8.41 3.05
CA GLU A 40 12.36 -9.31 1.90
C GLU A 40 12.81 -8.63 0.60
N ARG A 41 13.31 -9.41 -0.36
CA ARG A 41 13.81 -8.89 -1.65
C ARG A 41 12.67 -8.20 -2.42
N GLY A 42 12.69 -6.88 -2.45
CA GLY A 42 11.77 -6.08 -3.26
C GLY A 42 11.86 -4.60 -2.91
N ALA A 43 11.67 -3.73 -3.90
CA ALA A 43 11.68 -2.28 -3.72
C ALA A 43 10.29 -1.69 -3.45
N GLY A 44 9.30 -2.55 -3.15
CA GLY A 44 7.90 -2.15 -3.06
C GLY A 44 7.15 -2.82 -1.92
N LEU A 45 6.14 -2.11 -1.41
CA LEU A 45 5.27 -2.52 -0.32
C LEU A 45 3.83 -2.51 -0.81
N ALA A 46 3.19 -3.67 -0.79
CA ALA A 46 1.75 -3.81 -0.99
C ALA A 46 1.03 -3.75 0.36
N LEU A 47 0.03 -2.87 0.46
CA LEU A 47 -0.80 -2.71 1.65
C LEU A 47 -2.25 -2.98 1.29
N VAL A 48 -2.93 -3.78 2.11
CA VAL A 48 -4.39 -3.93 2.09
C VAL A 48 -4.92 -3.22 3.33
N LEU A 49 -5.81 -2.25 3.14
CA LEU A 49 -6.40 -1.47 4.20
C LEU A 49 -7.75 -2.08 4.58
N PRO A 50 -8.28 -1.86 5.80
CA PRO A 50 -9.58 -2.43 6.17
C PRO A 50 -10.76 -1.85 5.37
N SER A 51 -10.63 -0.68 4.74
CA SER A 51 -11.67 -0.04 3.93
C SER A 51 -11.13 0.97 2.91
N GLY A 52 -11.92 1.27 1.87
CA GLY A 52 -11.60 2.33 0.91
C GLY A 52 -11.44 3.71 1.56
N ALA A 53 -12.24 4.01 2.59
CA ALA A 53 -12.12 5.26 3.36
C ALA A 53 -10.80 5.37 4.14
N GLU A 54 -10.20 4.24 4.56
CA GLU A 54 -8.86 4.25 5.16
C GLU A 54 -7.77 4.41 4.11
N LEU A 55 -7.94 3.78 2.94
CA LEU A 55 -7.05 3.99 1.81
C LEU A 55 -7.03 5.48 1.39
N GLU A 56 -8.19 6.13 1.24
CA GLU A 56 -8.26 7.56 0.92
C GLU A 56 -7.57 8.43 1.97
N ARG A 57 -7.80 8.16 3.26
CA ARG A 57 -7.12 8.88 4.35
C ARG A 57 -5.61 8.68 4.32
N PHE A 58 -5.16 7.48 3.98
CA PHE A 58 -3.75 7.16 3.85
C PHE A 58 -3.11 7.89 2.66
N ILE A 59 -3.78 7.92 1.50
CA ILE A 59 -3.36 8.67 0.32
C ILE A 59 -3.19 10.14 0.67
N GLN A 60 -4.19 10.76 1.29
CA GLN A 60 -4.12 12.18 1.67
C GLN A 60 -2.98 12.48 2.65
N ALA A 61 -2.71 11.58 3.60
CA ALA A 61 -1.61 11.74 4.54
C ALA A 61 -0.24 11.67 3.85
N LEU A 62 -0.06 10.70 2.95
CA LEU A 62 1.17 10.55 2.18
C LEU A 62 1.39 11.69 1.19
N GLU A 63 0.35 12.13 0.49
CA GLU A 63 0.43 13.26 -0.44
C GLU A 63 0.85 14.55 0.28
N ARG A 64 0.25 14.83 1.45
CA ARG A 64 0.65 15.98 2.29
C ARG A 64 2.10 15.87 2.74
N ALA A 65 2.53 14.69 3.20
CA ALA A 65 3.90 14.48 3.65
C ALA A 65 4.91 14.59 2.49
N HIS A 66 4.58 14.05 1.32
CA HIS A 66 5.39 14.15 0.11
C HIS A 66 5.56 15.60 -0.31
N ARG A 67 4.45 16.34 -0.46
CA ARG A 67 4.47 17.77 -0.80
C ARG A 67 5.23 18.64 0.22
N ALA A 68 5.24 18.25 1.49
CA ALA A 68 6.01 18.97 2.51
C ALA A 68 7.52 18.72 2.41
N LEU A 69 7.93 17.60 1.82
CA LEU A 69 9.32 17.13 1.78
C LEU A 69 9.96 17.22 0.39
N THR A 70 9.15 17.35 -0.66
CA THR A 70 9.54 17.43 -2.07
C THR A 70 8.76 18.54 -2.77
N ASN A 71 9.31 19.09 -3.84
CA ASN A 71 8.61 20.04 -4.72
C ASN A 71 7.96 19.34 -5.93
N GLU A 72 7.92 18.00 -5.90
CA GLU A 72 7.43 17.17 -7.00
C GLU A 72 5.97 16.76 -6.78
N PRO A 73 5.20 16.52 -7.86
CA PRO A 73 3.86 15.97 -7.73
C PRO A 73 3.91 14.60 -7.04
N PHE A 74 2.88 14.29 -6.26
CA PHE A 74 2.76 12.96 -5.64
C PHE A 74 2.61 11.90 -6.75
N PRO A 75 3.44 10.83 -6.75
CA PRO A 75 3.52 9.89 -7.87
C PRO A 75 2.37 8.85 -7.86
N LEU A 76 1.13 9.34 -7.72
CA LEU A 76 -0.09 8.54 -7.76
C LEU A 76 -0.39 8.07 -9.19
N SER A 77 -0.68 6.79 -9.33
CA SER A 77 -1.12 6.19 -10.59
C SER A 77 -2.19 5.14 -10.34
N VAL A 78 -3.12 5.00 -11.27
CA VAL A 78 -4.16 3.97 -11.26
C VAL A 78 -3.67 2.80 -12.11
N VAL A 79 -3.80 1.59 -11.62
CA VAL A 79 -3.43 0.35 -12.33
C VAL A 79 -4.62 -0.56 -12.48
N GLU A 80 -4.68 -1.28 -13.60
CA GLU A 80 -5.68 -2.33 -13.81
C GLU A 80 -5.49 -3.43 -12.75
N ALA A 81 -6.49 -3.60 -11.87
CA ALA A 81 -6.41 -4.57 -10.78
C ALA A 81 -6.11 -5.98 -11.31
N SER A 82 -6.81 -6.40 -12.39
CA SER A 82 -6.67 -7.71 -13.02
C SER A 82 -5.25 -8.09 -13.48
N LYS A 83 -4.38 -7.10 -13.74
CA LYS A 83 -2.98 -7.32 -14.17
C LYS A 83 -1.97 -7.14 -13.04
N SER A 84 -2.40 -6.71 -11.86
CA SER A 84 -1.54 -6.49 -10.71
C SER A 84 -1.34 -7.77 -9.92
N ALA A 85 -0.07 -8.13 -9.64
CA ALA A 85 0.26 -9.18 -8.68
C ALA A 85 -0.35 -8.90 -7.29
N CYS A 86 -0.58 -7.62 -6.98
CA CYS A 86 -1.24 -7.21 -5.74
C CYS A 86 -2.72 -7.59 -5.70
N SER A 87 -3.44 -7.55 -6.82
CA SER A 87 -4.85 -7.98 -6.87
C SER A 87 -4.97 -9.49 -6.65
N VAL A 88 -4.05 -10.29 -7.21
CA VAL A 88 -4.00 -11.74 -6.95
C VAL A 88 -3.73 -12.03 -5.47
N ALA A 89 -2.83 -11.27 -4.84
CA ALA A 89 -2.58 -11.39 -3.40
C ALA A 89 -3.79 -10.94 -2.57
N HIS A 90 -4.42 -9.82 -2.95
CA HIS A 90 -5.62 -9.29 -2.31
C HIS A 90 -6.78 -10.29 -2.36
N ALA A 91 -7.07 -10.88 -3.53
CA ALA A 91 -8.10 -11.91 -3.69
C ALA A 91 -7.85 -13.16 -2.83
N LYS A 92 -6.58 -13.56 -2.68
CA LYS A 92 -6.20 -14.65 -1.77
C LYS A 92 -6.42 -14.29 -0.31
N TYR A 93 -6.09 -13.05 0.08
CA TYR A 93 -6.36 -12.55 1.42
C TYR A 93 -7.87 -12.53 1.70
N GLU A 94 -8.67 -11.91 0.84
CA GLU A 94 -10.14 -11.89 0.96
C GLU A 94 -10.73 -13.30 1.07
N SER A 95 -10.27 -14.23 0.23
CA SER A 95 -10.68 -15.63 0.32
C SER A 95 -10.30 -16.25 1.67
N ALA A 96 -9.08 -16.04 2.16
CA ALA A 96 -8.66 -16.55 3.47
C ALA A 96 -9.48 -15.95 4.62
N TRP A 97 -9.76 -14.64 4.58
CA TRP A 97 -10.59 -13.94 5.56
C TRP A 97 -12.03 -14.45 5.55
N SER A 98 -12.59 -14.76 4.39
CA SER A 98 -13.95 -15.31 4.27
C SER A 98 -14.13 -16.63 5.05
N HIS A 99 -13.06 -17.42 5.21
CA HIS A 99 -13.07 -18.65 6.00
C HIS A 99 -12.96 -18.41 7.52
N MET A 100 -12.50 -17.22 7.92
CA MET A 100 -12.34 -16.83 9.33
C MET A 100 -13.52 -16.01 9.86
N LEU A 101 -14.32 -15.43 8.97
CA LEU A 101 -15.53 -14.71 9.33
C LEU A 101 -16.68 -15.70 9.57
N PRO A 102 -17.57 -15.45 10.55
CA PRO A 102 -18.74 -16.29 10.75
C PRO A 102 -19.58 -16.32 9.46
N GLN A 103 -19.96 -17.51 9.01
CA GLN A 103 -20.94 -17.64 7.93
C GLN A 103 -22.24 -16.98 8.39
N GLN A 104 -22.68 -15.94 7.66
CA GLN A 104 -23.98 -15.32 7.89
C GLN A 104 -25.12 -16.29 7.55
#